data_AF-A0A117MJV1-F1
#
_entry.id   AF-A0A117MJV1-F1
#
_cell.length_a   1.000
_cell.length_b   1.000
_cell.length_c   1.000
_cell.angle_alpha   90.00
_cell.angle_beta   90.00
_cell.angle_gamma   90.00
#
_symmetry.space_group_name_H-M   'P 1'
#
loop_
_entity.id
_entity.type
_entity.pdbx_description
1 polymer ?
#
loop_
_entity_poly.entity_id
_entity_poly.type
_entity_poly.pdbx_seq_one_letter_code
_entity_poly.pdbx_strand_id
1 'polypeptide(L)'
;MSTFLSTLAGKAAEKWLALLVLPGLVYVACLGAAAVLGHHDALNAVELQHVIDRSATHSSASSPGAILLTAAAVLAAAALAGLTARALGVAVERLWTVPDDRGPARLLVRHRRRRWLRADQERAEAETRSAIARAITRRNAIALELPERPTWIGDRFHAVDERVYRAYDLDLTSAWPRLWLVASDSVRAELGTARDAYGAAARLGGWALLYLPLAVWWWPALPGAAVIALTAWIRGREAAAVLADLVEATVDLHGTLLAQELGLTGERPALTRDTGYDVTVILRKDLPAEQPGPVPVPPRPSDG
;
A
#
# COMPACT_ATOMS: atom_id res chain seq x y z
N MET A 1 29.60 -9.88 -19.53
CA MET A 1 28.15 -9.59 -19.52
C MET A 1 27.30 -10.79 -19.09
N SER A 2 27.67 -12.04 -19.42
CA SER A 2 26.96 -13.26 -18.96
C SER A 2 27.01 -13.49 -17.45
N THR A 3 28.13 -13.21 -16.79
CA THR A 3 28.30 -13.40 -15.34
C THR A 3 27.47 -12.42 -14.51
N PHE A 4 27.30 -11.18 -14.99
CA PHE A 4 26.43 -10.20 -14.34
C PHE A 4 24.96 -10.60 -14.49
N LEU A 5 24.54 -11.01 -15.69
CA LEU A 5 23.19 -11.51 -15.92
C LEU A 5 22.90 -12.81 -15.13
N SER A 6 23.87 -13.73 -15.02
CA SER A 6 23.68 -14.97 -14.24
C SER A 6 23.62 -14.72 -12.74
N THR A 7 24.42 -13.77 -12.21
CA THR A 7 24.35 -13.38 -10.79
C THR A 7 23.07 -12.61 -10.48
N LEU A 8 22.60 -11.74 -11.36
CA LEU A 8 21.29 -11.08 -11.23
C LEU A 8 20.14 -12.09 -11.32
N ALA A 9 20.19 -13.00 -12.30
CA ALA A 9 19.19 -14.05 -12.46
C ALA A 9 19.17 -15.00 -11.25
N GLY A 10 20.34 -15.36 -10.71
CA GLY A 10 20.47 -16.20 -9.52
C GLY A 10 19.88 -15.52 -8.27
N LYS A 11 20.25 -14.25 -8.00
CA LYS A 11 19.69 -13.48 -6.87
C LYS A 11 18.20 -13.24 -7.02
N ALA A 12 17.73 -12.97 -8.24
CA ALA A 12 16.31 -12.87 -8.52
C ALA A 12 15.62 -14.19 -8.22
N ALA A 13 16.09 -15.30 -8.78
CA ALA A 13 15.52 -16.64 -8.57
C ALA A 13 15.47 -17.01 -7.08
N GLU A 14 16.54 -16.76 -6.33
CA GLU A 14 16.59 -17.00 -4.88
C GLU A 14 15.56 -16.16 -4.13
N LYS A 15 15.44 -14.87 -4.46
CA LYS A 15 14.45 -13.96 -3.87
C LYS A 15 13.01 -14.37 -4.24
N TRP A 16 12.77 -14.83 -5.47
CA TRP A 16 11.49 -15.36 -5.92
C TRP A 16 11.12 -16.65 -5.19
N LEU A 17 12.06 -17.57 -5.02
CA LEU A 17 11.86 -18.81 -4.25
C LEU A 17 11.52 -18.52 -2.78
N ALA A 18 12.28 -17.63 -2.14
CA ALA A 18 12.05 -17.27 -0.75
C ALA A 18 10.72 -16.52 -0.54
N LEU A 19 10.31 -15.66 -1.47
CA LEU A 19 9.10 -14.82 -1.32
C LEU A 19 7.81 -15.51 -1.79
N LEU A 20 7.86 -16.40 -2.77
CA LEU A 20 6.66 -17.07 -3.31
C LEU A 20 6.58 -18.54 -2.94
N VAL A 21 7.65 -19.30 -3.17
CA VAL A 21 7.59 -20.76 -3.09
C VAL A 21 7.59 -21.22 -1.65
N LEU A 22 8.44 -20.66 -0.78
CA LEU A 22 8.53 -21.09 0.62
C LEU A 22 7.22 -20.86 1.40
N PRO A 23 6.59 -19.67 1.37
CA PRO A 23 5.27 -19.49 1.98
C PRO A 23 4.18 -20.33 1.29
N GLY A 24 4.26 -20.51 -0.04
CA GLY A 24 3.35 -21.38 -0.79
C GLY A 24 3.44 -22.85 -0.38
N LEU A 25 4.63 -23.36 -0.08
CA LEU A 25 4.83 -24.71 0.42
C LEU A 25 4.20 -24.88 1.81
N VAL A 26 4.37 -23.89 2.69
CA VAL A 26 3.70 -23.89 4.00
C VAL A 26 2.17 -23.91 3.83
N TYR A 27 1.64 -23.10 2.91
CA TYR A 27 0.21 -23.10 2.61
C TYR A 27 -0.27 -24.46 2.06
N VAL A 28 0.45 -25.05 1.10
CA VAL A 28 0.11 -26.37 0.54
C VAL A 28 0.19 -27.47 1.62
N ALA A 29 1.16 -27.41 2.52
CA ALA A 29 1.25 -28.32 3.65
C ALA A 29 0.05 -28.19 4.60
N CYS A 30 -0.35 -26.95 4.93
CA CYS A 30 -1.56 -26.69 5.71
C CYS A 30 -2.83 -27.17 5.00
N LEU A 31 -2.91 -27.00 3.68
CA LEU A 31 -4.03 -27.48 2.86
C LEU A 31 -4.12 -29.01 2.88
N GLY A 32 -2.98 -29.71 2.77
CA GLY A 32 -2.90 -31.16 2.90
C GLY A 32 -3.33 -31.64 4.28
N ALA A 33 -2.83 -30.99 5.35
CA ALA A 33 -3.24 -31.29 6.72
C ALA A 33 -4.75 -31.07 6.93
N ALA A 34 -5.30 -29.98 6.40
CA ALA A 34 -6.73 -29.69 6.46
C ALA A 34 -7.58 -30.73 5.71
N ALA A 35 -7.12 -31.21 4.55
CA ALA A 35 -7.81 -32.23 3.76
C ALA A 35 -7.84 -33.60 4.45
N VAL A 36 -6.84 -33.89 5.30
CA VAL A 36 -6.73 -35.16 6.05
C VAL A 36 -7.47 -35.09 7.38
N LEU A 37 -7.23 -34.04 8.18
CA LEU A 37 -7.70 -33.94 9.57
C LEU A 37 -9.10 -33.32 9.69
N GLY A 38 -9.50 -32.47 8.73
CA GLY A 38 -10.77 -31.77 8.78
C GLY A 38 -10.97 -30.92 10.04
N HIS A 39 -12.23 -30.71 10.44
CA HIS A 39 -12.57 -29.82 11.56
C HIS A 39 -12.46 -30.50 12.94
N HIS A 40 -12.78 -31.81 13.01
CA HIS A 40 -12.88 -32.56 14.27
C HIS A 40 -11.52 -32.98 14.82
N ASP A 41 -10.63 -33.49 13.96
CA ASP A 41 -9.31 -34.00 14.35
C ASP A 41 -8.19 -33.00 14.02
N ALA A 42 -8.53 -31.70 13.98
CA ALA A 42 -7.69 -30.63 13.45
C ALA A 42 -6.28 -30.52 14.06
N LEU A 43 -6.05 -31.03 15.27
CA LEU A 43 -4.74 -31.04 15.95
C LEU A 43 -4.21 -32.45 16.24
N ASN A 44 -4.81 -33.49 15.65
CA ASN A 44 -4.42 -34.87 15.88
C ASN A 44 -3.13 -35.21 15.12
N ALA A 45 -1.99 -34.95 15.76
CA ALA A 45 -0.67 -35.22 15.19
C ALA A 45 -0.43 -36.71 14.88
N VAL A 46 -1.08 -37.62 15.63
CA VAL A 46 -0.95 -39.08 15.45
C VAL A 46 -1.61 -39.52 14.15
N GLU A 47 -2.79 -38.97 13.84
CA GLU A 47 -3.49 -39.29 12.59
C GLU A 47 -2.76 -38.75 11.36
N LEU A 48 -2.19 -37.55 11.47
CA LEU A 48 -1.33 -37.00 10.42
C LEU A 48 -0.09 -37.88 10.18
N GLN A 49 0.56 -38.34 11.25
CA GLN A 49 1.71 -39.25 11.17
C GLN A 49 1.32 -40.59 10.54
N HIS A 50 0.18 -41.17 10.94
CA HIS A 50 -0.31 -42.41 10.36
C HIS A 50 -0.62 -42.29 8.86
N VAL A 51 -1.12 -41.15 8.39
CA VAL A 51 -1.37 -40.91 6.96
C VAL A 51 -0.07 -40.72 6.19
N ILE A 52 0.92 -40.04 6.76
CA ILE A 52 2.27 -39.93 6.18
C ILE A 52 2.91 -41.31 6.08
N ASP A 53 2.88 -42.10 7.14
CA ASP A 53 3.47 -43.45 7.19
C ASP A 53 2.73 -44.43 6.26
N ARG A 54 1.40 -44.35 6.19
CA ARG A 54 0.60 -45.12 5.21
C ARG A 54 0.95 -44.73 3.79
N SER A 55 1.13 -43.44 3.52
CA SER A 55 1.53 -42.96 2.20
C SER A 55 2.95 -43.38 1.85
N ALA A 56 3.88 -43.37 2.81
CA ALA A 56 5.25 -43.83 2.62
C ALA A 56 5.32 -45.35 2.34
N THR A 57 4.44 -46.14 2.97
CA THR A 57 4.36 -47.60 2.78
C THR A 57 3.56 -48.03 1.55
N HIS A 58 2.56 -47.25 1.13
CA HIS A 58 1.74 -47.50 -0.07
C HIS A 58 2.24 -46.80 -1.32
N SER A 59 3.26 -45.93 -1.21
CA SER A 59 3.86 -45.28 -2.36
C SER A 59 4.53 -46.33 -3.24
N SER A 60 3.75 -46.85 -4.19
CA SER A 60 4.23 -47.56 -5.37
C SER A 60 5.05 -46.64 -6.30
N ALA A 61 5.44 -45.44 -5.85
CA ALA A 61 6.42 -44.56 -6.47
C ALA A 61 7.85 -45.10 -6.29
N SER A 62 8.06 -46.39 -6.56
CA SER A 62 9.40 -46.96 -6.77
C SER A 62 10.04 -46.43 -8.07
N SER A 63 9.29 -45.69 -8.89
CA SER A 63 9.75 -44.98 -10.08
C SER A 63 10.26 -43.57 -9.74
N PRO A 64 11.53 -43.24 -10.04
CA PRO A 64 12.06 -41.88 -9.92
C PRO A 64 11.22 -40.81 -10.62
N GLY A 65 10.52 -41.18 -11.70
CA GLY A 65 9.64 -40.28 -12.44
C GLY A 65 8.39 -39.86 -11.65
N ALA A 66 7.81 -40.76 -10.85
CA ALA A 66 6.67 -40.43 -10.01
C ALA A 66 7.03 -39.44 -8.90
N ILE A 67 8.22 -39.61 -8.29
CA ILE A 67 8.75 -38.67 -7.27
C ILE A 67 8.99 -37.29 -7.90
N LEU A 68 9.58 -37.25 -9.10
CA LEU A 68 9.84 -35.99 -9.78
C LEU A 68 8.54 -35.26 -10.15
N LEU A 69 7.53 -35.99 -10.62
CA LEU A 69 6.21 -35.42 -10.97
C LEU A 69 5.47 -34.89 -9.74
N THR A 70 5.49 -35.60 -8.60
CA THR A 70 4.84 -35.12 -7.37
C THR A 70 5.54 -33.89 -6.81
N ALA A 71 6.87 -33.89 -6.76
CA ALA A 71 7.65 -32.73 -6.34
C ALA A 71 7.37 -31.52 -7.25
N ALA A 72 7.34 -31.72 -8.58
CA ALA A 72 7.01 -30.68 -9.54
C ALA A 72 5.58 -30.14 -9.34
N ALA A 73 4.60 -31.02 -9.07
CA ALA A 73 3.22 -30.63 -8.81
C ALA A 73 3.08 -29.82 -7.51
N VAL A 74 3.76 -30.22 -6.44
CA VAL A 74 3.78 -29.47 -5.16
C VAL A 74 4.42 -28.09 -5.33
N LEU A 75 5.54 -28.01 -6.04
CA LEU A 75 6.19 -26.73 -6.35
C LEU A 75 5.31 -25.83 -7.23
N ALA A 76 4.62 -26.40 -8.22
CA ALA A 76 3.67 -25.67 -9.05
C ALA A 76 2.48 -25.14 -8.23
N ALA A 77 1.92 -25.95 -7.34
CA ALA A 77 0.84 -25.53 -6.44
C ALA A 77 1.30 -24.41 -5.48
N ALA A 78 2.51 -24.52 -4.92
CA ALA A 78 3.10 -23.49 -4.08
C ALA A 78 3.32 -22.17 -4.85
N ALA A 79 3.80 -22.25 -6.09
CA ALA A 79 3.96 -21.08 -6.94
C ALA A 79 2.61 -20.41 -7.27
N LEU A 80 1.58 -21.19 -7.60
CA LEU A 80 0.22 -20.69 -7.84
C LEU A 80 -0.38 -20.03 -6.59
N ALA A 81 -0.17 -20.61 -5.41
CA ALA A 81 -0.58 -20.00 -4.14
C ALA A 81 0.13 -18.66 -3.92
N GLY A 82 1.44 -18.59 -4.17
CA GLY A 82 2.20 -17.34 -4.08
C GLY A 82 1.74 -16.25 -5.05
N LEU A 83 1.42 -16.61 -6.30
CA LEU A 83 0.84 -15.69 -7.29
C LEU A 83 -0.54 -15.20 -6.88
N THR A 84 -1.38 -16.09 -6.34
CA THR A 84 -2.72 -15.75 -5.83
C THR A 84 -2.61 -14.80 -4.65
N ALA A 85 -1.73 -15.09 -3.68
CA ALA A 85 -1.48 -14.20 -2.55
C ALA A 85 -0.96 -12.83 -3.01
N ARG A 86 -0.12 -12.77 -4.05
CA ARG A 86 0.33 -11.51 -4.66
C ARG A 86 -0.84 -10.73 -5.27
N ALA A 87 -1.71 -11.39 -6.03
CA ALA A 87 -2.89 -10.76 -6.63
C ALA A 87 -3.88 -10.25 -5.57
N LEU A 88 -4.13 -11.06 -4.52
CA LEU A 88 -4.90 -10.65 -3.35
C LEU A 88 -4.24 -9.48 -2.61
N GLY A 89 -2.90 -9.43 -2.57
CA GLY A 89 -2.16 -8.29 -2.03
C GLY A 89 -2.48 -6.98 -2.76
N VAL A 90 -2.62 -7.00 -4.10
CA VAL A 90 -3.07 -5.82 -4.86
C VAL A 90 -4.50 -5.43 -4.48
N ALA A 91 -5.38 -6.40 -4.27
CA ALA A 91 -6.73 -6.11 -3.77
C ALA A 91 -6.71 -5.49 -2.36
N VAL A 92 -5.80 -5.94 -1.48
CA VAL A 92 -5.57 -5.35 -0.16
C VAL A 92 -5.06 -3.91 -0.26
N GLU A 93 -4.09 -3.62 -1.13
CA GLU A 93 -3.63 -2.23 -1.36
C GLU A 93 -4.77 -1.33 -1.82
N ARG A 94 -5.58 -1.82 -2.77
CA ARG A 94 -6.77 -1.10 -3.26
C ARG A 94 -7.77 -0.91 -2.15
N LEU A 95 -8.00 -1.91 -1.30
CA LEU A 95 -8.90 -1.83 -0.15
C LEU A 95 -8.44 -0.78 0.87
N TRP A 96 -7.12 -0.68 1.10
CA TRP A 96 -6.54 0.33 1.97
C TRP A 96 -6.71 1.75 1.41
N THR A 97 -6.75 1.91 0.09
CA THR A 97 -6.81 3.22 -0.59
C THR A 97 -8.16 3.52 -1.25
N VAL A 98 -9.23 2.80 -0.84
CA VAL A 98 -10.57 3.01 -1.41
C VAL A 98 -11.04 4.46 -1.21
N PRO A 99 -11.55 5.12 -2.25
CA PRO A 99 -12.14 6.44 -2.11
C PRO A 99 -13.41 6.41 -1.25
N ASP A 100 -13.75 7.56 -0.69
CA ASP A 100 -14.89 7.75 0.22
C ASP A 100 -16.25 7.80 -0.49
N ASP A 101 -16.26 7.90 -1.81
CA ASP A 101 -17.47 8.07 -2.62
C ASP A 101 -18.32 6.79 -2.75
N ARG A 102 -17.80 5.59 -2.41
CA ARG A 102 -18.49 4.30 -2.64
C ARG A 102 -19.17 3.71 -1.41
N GLY A 103 -20.50 3.60 -1.44
CA GLY A 103 -21.32 2.70 -0.62
C GLY A 103 -20.92 2.63 0.88
N PRO A 104 -20.54 1.44 1.41
CA PRO A 104 -20.25 1.25 2.83
C PRO A 104 -19.02 2.05 3.32
N ALA A 105 -18.14 2.50 2.43
CA ALA A 105 -16.99 3.34 2.79
C ALA A 105 -17.44 4.65 3.45
N ARG A 106 -18.55 5.24 2.99
CA ARG A 106 -19.14 6.45 3.60
C ARG A 106 -19.54 6.25 5.06
N LEU A 107 -20.08 5.08 5.39
CA LEU A 107 -20.48 4.74 6.76
C LEU A 107 -19.24 4.56 7.64
N LEU A 108 -18.19 3.92 7.12
CA LEU A 108 -16.91 3.79 7.81
C LEU A 108 -16.25 5.15 8.07
N VAL A 109 -16.20 6.04 7.08
CA VAL A 109 -15.70 7.41 7.22
C VAL A 109 -16.48 8.16 8.30
N ARG A 110 -17.82 8.11 8.26
CA ARG A 110 -18.67 8.76 9.27
C ARG A 110 -18.40 8.22 10.68
N HIS A 111 -18.28 6.90 10.82
CA HIS A 111 -17.98 6.27 12.11
C HIS A 111 -16.59 6.69 12.62
N ARG A 112 -15.58 6.70 11.73
CA ARG A 112 -14.22 7.14 12.05
C ARG A 112 -14.17 8.63 12.42
N ARG A 113 -14.86 9.51 11.69
CA ARG A 113 -14.99 10.94 12.02
C ARG A 113 -15.57 11.13 13.43
N ARG A 114 -16.65 10.43 13.77
CA ARG A 114 -17.25 10.49 15.12
C ARG A 114 -16.26 10.05 16.19
N ARG A 115 -15.53 8.95 15.97
CA ARG A 115 -14.52 8.45 16.90
C ARG A 115 -13.34 9.42 17.05
N TRP A 116 -12.92 10.05 15.95
CA TRP A 116 -11.84 11.03 15.93
C TRP A 116 -12.23 12.30 16.67
N LEU A 117 -13.43 12.84 16.42
CA LEU A 117 -13.93 14.04 17.11
C LEU A 117 -14.01 13.84 18.62
N ARG A 118 -14.47 12.67 19.07
CA ARG A 118 -14.45 12.31 20.50
C ARG A 118 -13.02 12.29 21.07
N ALA A 119 -12.08 11.70 20.34
CA ALA A 119 -10.67 11.68 20.75
C ALA A 119 -10.02 13.08 20.75
N ASP A 120 -10.44 13.99 19.86
CA ASP A 120 -9.95 15.38 19.84
C ASP A 120 -10.59 16.23 20.95
N GLN A 121 -11.84 15.95 21.33
CA GLN A 121 -12.47 16.52 22.53
C GLN A 121 -11.73 16.09 23.79
N GLU A 122 -11.43 14.78 23.96
CA GLU A 122 -10.61 14.28 25.07
C GLU A 122 -9.23 14.95 25.13
N ARG A 123 -8.65 15.30 23.98
CA ARG A 123 -7.39 16.06 23.91
C ARG A 123 -7.56 17.49 24.40
N ALA A 124 -8.64 18.16 24.00
CA ALA A 124 -8.93 19.54 24.39
C ALA A 124 -9.23 19.66 25.89
N GLU A 125 -9.84 18.64 26.49
CA GLU A 125 -10.17 18.57 27.92
C GLU A 125 -8.99 18.10 28.78
N ALA A 126 -7.91 17.58 28.19
CA ALA A 126 -6.76 17.08 28.93
C ALA A 126 -5.90 18.24 29.49
N GLU A 127 -5.78 18.31 30.82
CA GLU A 127 -5.04 19.40 31.47
C GLU A 127 -3.54 19.09 31.66
N THR A 128 -3.18 17.82 31.82
CA THR A 128 -1.79 17.43 32.09
C THR A 128 -1.04 17.08 30.80
N ARG A 129 0.23 17.47 30.69
CA ARG A 129 1.10 17.16 29.53
C ARG A 129 1.09 15.67 29.14
N SER A 130 1.11 14.75 30.12
CA SER A 130 1.06 13.30 29.85
C SER A 130 -0.31 12.82 29.35
N ALA A 131 -1.40 13.45 29.81
CA ALA A 131 -2.75 13.17 29.33
C ALA A 131 -2.94 13.70 27.90
N ILE A 132 -2.47 14.92 27.63
CA ILE A 132 -2.45 15.51 26.28
C ILE A 132 -1.67 14.62 25.31
N ALA A 133 -0.46 14.18 25.67
CA ALA A 133 0.34 13.30 24.83
C ALA A 133 -0.38 11.97 24.50
N ARG A 134 -1.00 11.33 25.51
CA ARG A 134 -1.80 10.11 25.29
C ARG A 134 -3.02 10.36 24.41
N ALA A 135 -3.72 11.47 24.60
CA ALA A 135 -4.88 11.83 23.80
C ALA A 135 -4.50 12.11 22.34
N ILE A 136 -3.38 12.80 22.10
CA ILE A 136 -2.80 12.99 20.76
C ILE A 136 -2.48 11.63 20.12
N THR A 137 -1.82 10.72 20.84
CA THR A 137 -1.50 9.39 20.31
C THR A 137 -2.76 8.60 19.96
N ARG A 138 -3.81 8.62 20.81
CA ARG A 138 -5.09 7.95 20.52
C ARG A 138 -5.79 8.55 19.31
N ARG A 139 -5.82 9.87 19.19
CA ARG A 139 -6.42 10.59 18.06
C ARG A 139 -5.66 10.26 16.77
N ASN A 140 -4.33 10.37 16.79
CA ASN A 140 -3.46 10.08 15.64
C ASN A 140 -3.49 8.59 15.25
N ALA A 141 -3.78 7.69 16.19
CA ALA A 141 -4.03 6.29 15.89
C ALA A 141 -5.30 6.08 15.04
N ILE A 142 -6.26 7.01 15.07
CA ILE A 142 -7.44 7.04 14.20
C ILE A 142 -7.12 7.76 12.89
N ALA A 143 -6.60 8.97 12.92
CA ALA A 143 -6.12 9.74 11.76
C ALA A 143 -5.34 10.97 12.23
N LEU A 144 -4.39 11.47 11.43
CA LEU A 144 -3.62 12.68 11.75
C LEU A 144 -4.49 13.95 11.66
N GLU A 145 -5.27 14.05 10.58
CA GLU A 145 -6.30 15.08 10.36
C GLU A 145 -7.70 14.47 10.46
N LEU A 146 -8.75 15.27 10.22
CA LEU A 146 -10.13 14.79 10.22
C LEU A 146 -10.27 13.67 9.17
N PRO A 147 -10.71 12.45 9.55
CA PRO A 147 -10.74 11.31 8.62
C PRO A 147 -11.61 11.58 7.40
N GLU A 148 -11.08 11.38 6.20
CA GLU A 148 -11.82 11.57 4.94
C GLU A 148 -11.97 10.26 4.16
N ARG A 149 -11.08 9.31 4.39
CA ARG A 149 -11.01 7.99 3.75
C ARG A 149 -11.47 6.88 4.72
N PRO A 150 -11.84 5.70 4.22
CA PRO A 150 -12.34 4.61 5.08
C PRO A 150 -11.25 3.96 5.94
N THR A 151 -9.98 4.07 5.55
CA THR A 151 -8.85 3.48 6.30
C THR A 151 -7.82 4.53 6.72
N TRP A 152 -7.06 4.23 7.78
CA TRP A 152 -5.95 5.08 8.24
C TRP A 152 -4.86 5.23 7.16
N ILE A 153 -4.59 4.18 6.40
CA ILE A 153 -3.58 4.20 5.32
C ILE A 153 -4.03 5.14 4.19
N GLY A 154 -5.29 5.04 3.77
CA GLY A 154 -5.87 5.94 2.78
C GLY A 154 -5.86 7.39 3.24
N ASP A 155 -6.22 7.64 4.50
CA ASP A 155 -6.14 9.00 5.10
C ASP A 155 -4.72 9.53 5.11
N ARG A 156 -3.72 8.69 5.40
CA ARG A 156 -2.32 9.14 5.49
C ARG A 156 -1.82 9.64 4.14
N PHE A 157 -2.15 8.96 3.05
CA PHE A 157 -1.81 9.40 1.69
C PHE A 157 -2.63 10.61 1.25
N HIS A 158 -3.94 10.62 1.55
CA HIS A 158 -4.82 11.77 1.27
C HIS A 158 -4.34 13.05 1.98
N ALA A 159 -3.89 12.94 3.23
CA ALA A 159 -3.36 14.07 3.98
C ALA A 159 -2.09 14.65 3.36
N VAL A 160 -1.25 13.84 2.68
CA VAL A 160 -0.09 14.39 1.96
C VAL A 160 -0.54 15.18 0.74
N ASP A 161 -1.46 14.62 -0.05
CA ASP A 161 -2.03 15.30 -1.22
C ASP A 161 -2.66 16.65 -0.82
N GLU A 162 -3.47 16.67 0.23
CA GLU A 162 -4.06 17.92 0.74
C GLU A 162 -3.04 18.91 1.30
N ARG A 163 -2.02 18.44 2.03
CA ARG A 163 -1.01 19.34 2.62
C ARG A 163 -0.14 19.98 1.54
N VAL A 164 0.26 19.20 0.53
CA VAL A 164 0.98 19.71 -0.65
C VAL A 164 0.11 20.71 -1.41
N TYR A 165 -1.16 20.37 -1.66
CA TYR A 165 -2.09 21.26 -2.35
C TYR A 165 -2.36 22.55 -1.57
N ARG A 166 -2.55 22.48 -0.24
CA ARG A 166 -2.76 23.68 0.59
C ARG A 166 -1.51 24.55 0.68
N ALA A 167 -0.32 23.96 0.75
CA ALA A 167 0.94 24.70 0.86
C ALA A 167 1.36 25.35 -0.46
N TYR A 168 1.20 24.64 -1.57
CA TYR A 168 1.78 25.03 -2.87
C TYR A 168 0.78 25.21 -4.00
N ASP A 169 -0.51 24.90 -3.82
CA ASP A 169 -1.50 24.79 -4.91
C ASP A 169 -1.03 23.87 -6.05
N LEU A 170 -0.20 22.90 -5.68
CA LEU A 170 0.38 21.91 -6.56
C LEU A 170 -0.47 20.65 -6.54
N ASP A 171 -1.00 20.26 -7.69
CA ASP A 171 -1.66 18.98 -7.87
C ASP A 171 -0.63 17.84 -7.94
N LEU A 172 -0.49 17.11 -6.84
CA LEU A 172 0.50 16.05 -6.72
C LEU A 172 0.30 14.96 -7.80
N THR A 173 -0.94 14.67 -8.20
CA THR A 173 -1.23 13.62 -9.19
C THR A 173 -0.60 13.93 -10.55
N SER A 174 -0.68 15.19 -11.02
CA SER A 174 -0.07 15.60 -12.29
C SER A 174 1.43 15.88 -12.17
N ALA A 175 1.88 16.40 -11.02
CA ALA A 175 3.27 16.73 -10.73
C ALA A 175 4.16 15.50 -10.50
N TRP A 176 3.63 14.44 -9.89
CA TRP A 176 4.41 13.29 -9.42
C TRP A 176 5.30 12.63 -10.48
N PRO A 177 4.83 12.34 -11.72
CA PRO A 177 5.70 11.75 -12.74
C PRO A 177 6.91 12.64 -13.10
N ARG A 178 6.78 13.97 -12.99
CA ARG A 178 7.85 14.91 -13.31
C ARG A 178 8.78 15.10 -12.12
N LEU A 179 8.23 15.18 -10.91
CA LEU A 179 9.01 15.13 -9.67
C LEU A 179 9.90 13.89 -9.61
N TRP A 180 9.40 12.73 -10.06
CA TRP A 180 10.18 11.50 -10.14
C TRP A 180 11.40 11.60 -11.06
N LEU A 181 11.29 12.32 -12.18
CA LEU A 181 12.38 12.51 -13.14
C LEU A 181 13.45 13.46 -12.60
N VAL A 182 13.02 14.48 -11.86
CA VAL A 182 13.90 15.52 -11.29
C VAL A 182 14.55 15.06 -9.97
N ALA A 183 13.93 14.12 -9.25
CA ALA A 183 14.49 13.53 -8.04
C ALA A 183 15.84 12.83 -8.32
N SER A 184 16.73 12.82 -7.33
CA SER A 184 18.01 12.10 -7.45
C SER A 184 17.80 10.57 -7.43
N ASP A 185 18.80 9.82 -7.91
CA ASP A 185 18.79 8.35 -7.83
C ASP A 185 18.65 7.84 -6.39
N SER A 186 19.28 8.52 -5.43
CA SER A 186 19.17 8.19 -4.01
C SER A 186 17.73 8.34 -3.50
N VAL A 187 17.05 9.44 -3.84
CA VAL A 187 15.65 9.68 -3.42
C VAL A 187 14.72 8.66 -4.05
N ARG A 188 14.90 8.35 -5.34
CA ARG A 188 14.12 7.30 -6.02
C ARG A 188 14.34 5.92 -5.37
N ALA A 189 15.55 5.60 -4.94
CA ALA A 189 15.86 4.34 -4.27
C ALA A 189 15.17 4.22 -2.89
N GLU A 190 15.17 5.29 -2.09
CA GLU A 190 14.48 5.33 -0.81
C GLU A 190 12.95 5.22 -0.97
N LEU A 191 12.38 5.97 -1.91
CA LEU A 191 10.95 5.86 -2.27
C LEU A 191 10.59 4.44 -2.75
N GLY A 192 11.44 3.85 -3.59
CA GLY A 192 11.29 2.47 -4.06
C GLY A 192 11.28 1.47 -2.90
N THR A 193 12.20 1.63 -1.96
CA THR A 193 12.31 0.79 -0.75
C THR A 193 11.06 0.91 0.12
N ALA A 194 10.58 2.12 0.37
CA ALA A 194 9.35 2.35 1.13
C ALA A 194 8.11 1.78 0.41
N ARG A 195 8.02 1.93 -0.92
CA ARG A 195 6.93 1.36 -1.73
C ARG A 195 6.95 -0.17 -1.73
N ASP A 196 8.13 -0.77 -1.78
CA ASP A 196 8.32 -2.22 -1.70
C ASP A 196 7.94 -2.77 -0.33
N ALA A 197 8.27 -2.06 0.75
CA ALA A 197 7.85 -2.41 2.11
C ALA A 197 6.33 -2.36 2.27
N TYR A 198 5.68 -1.31 1.75
CA TYR A 198 4.23 -1.21 1.72
C TYR A 198 3.58 -2.36 0.92
N GLY A 199 4.13 -2.66 -0.26
CA GLY A 199 3.66 -3.78 -1.07
C GLY A 199 3.91 -5.15 -0.44
N ALA A 200 5.00 -5.31 0.32
CA ALA A 200 5.26 -6.53 1.08
C ALA A 200 4.22 -6.72 2.20
N ALA A 201 3.85 -5.65 2.91
CA ALA A 201 2.79 -5.70 3.92
C ALA A 201 1.43 -6.06 3.29
N ALA A 202 1.10 -5.49 2.13
CA ALA A 202 -0.13 -5.84 1.43
C ALA A 202 -0.16 -7.30 0.95
N ARG A 203 0.97 -7.81 0.41
CA ARG A 203 1.10 -9.23 0.06
C ARG A 203 0.92 -10.16 1.27
N LEU A 204 1.40 -9.75 2.46
CA LEU A 204 1.14 -10.48 3.70
C LEU A 204 -0.37 -10.51 4.02
N GLY A 205 -1.09 -9.40 3.80
CA GLY A 205 -2.55 -9.37 3.88
C GLY A 205 -3.21 -10.29 2.85
N GLY A 206 -2.65 -10.40 1.65
CA GLY A 206 -3.07 -11.35 0.62
C GLY A 206 -2.97 -12.81 1.08
N TRP A 207 -1.90 -13.17 1.81
CA TRP A 207 -1.80 -14.48 2.46
C TRP A 207 -2.89 -14.68 3.51
N ALA A 208 -3.15 -13.69 4.37
CA ALA A 208 -4.23 -13.81 5.36
C ALA A 208 -5.58 -14.11 4.70
N LEU A 209 -5.90 -13.44 3.59
CA LEU A 209 -7.11 -13.72 2.81
C LEU A 209 -7.13 -15.15 2.25
N LEU A 210 -5.99 -15.67 1.79
CA LEU A 210 -5.87 -17.03 1.27
C LEU A 210 -6.08 -18.11 2.36
N TYR A 211 -5.72 -17.81 3.61
CA TYR A 211 -5.96 -18.69 4.76
C TYR A 211 -7.41 -18.65 5.28
N LEU A 212 -8.23 -17.65 4.94
CA LEU A 212 -9.62 -17.55 5.42
C LEU A 212 -10.52 -18.70 4.95
N PRO A 213 -10.56 -19.10 3.66
CA PRO A 213 -11.32 -20.28 3.23
C PRO A 213 -10.81 -21.56 3.91
N LEU A 214 -9.50 -21.67 4.11
CA LEU A 214 -8.89 -22.81 4.79
C LEU A 214 -9.37 -22.92 6.25
N ALA A 215 -9.53 -21.78 6.94
CA ALA A 215 -10.04 -21.71 8.30
C ALA A 215 -11.47 -22.22 8.47
N VAL A 216 -12.29 -22.17 7.41
CA VAL A 216 -13.65 -22.73 7.42
C VAL A 216 -13.61 -24.26 7.53
N TRP A 217 -12.65 -24.89 6.88
CA TRP A 217 -12.50 -26.36 6.90
C TRP A 217 -11.58 -26.85 8.03
N TRP A 218 -10.59 -26.06 8.42
CA TRP A 218 -9.59 -26.40 9.44
C TRP A 218 -9.33 -25.21 10.36
N TRP A 219 -10.01 -25.18 11.52
CA TRP A 219 -10.03 -24.03 12.41
C TRP A 219 -8.65 -23.52 12.88
N PRO A 220 -7.56 -24.32 13.02
CA PRO A 220 -6.25 -23.80 13.38
C PRO A 220 -5.66 -22.79 12.39
N ALA A 221 -6.14 -22.79 11.14
CA ALA A 221 -5.77 -21.75 10.18
C ALA A 221 -6.33 -20.37 10.55
N LEU A 222 -7.40 -20.29 11.37
CA LEU A 222 -8.02 -19.02 11.78
C LEU A 222 -7.08 -18.14 12.62
N PRO A 223 -6.50 -18.61 13.76
CA PRO A 223 -5.56 -17.80 14.52
C PRO A 223 -4.31 -17.44 13.70
N GLY A 224 -3.84 -18.36 12.84
CA GLY A 224 -2.74 -18.07 11.90
C GLY A 224 -3.09 -16.92 10.95
N ALA A 225 -4.26 -16.98 10.30
CA ALA A 225 -4.76 -15.92 9.42
C ALA A 225 -4.92 -14.59 10.18
N ALA A 226 -5.42 -14.61 11.42
CA ALA A 226 -5.59 -13.42 12.24
C ALA A 226 -4.26 -12.76 12.60
N VAL A 227 -3.24 -13.54 12.98
CA VAL A 227 -1.88 -13.02 13.25
C VAL A 227 -1.28 -12.43 11.98
N ILE A 228 -1.35 -13.13 10.85
CA ILE A 228 -0.85 -12.65 9.56
C ILE A 228 -1.55 -11.34 9.16
N ALA A 229 -2.88 -11.26 9.31
CA ALA A 229 -3.66 -10.06 9.03
C ALA A 229 -3.27 -8.88 9.92
N LEU A 230 -3.10 -9.11 11.22
CA LEU A 230 -2.67 -8.09 12.18
C LEU A 230 -1.26 -7.59 11.85
N THR A 231 -0.32 -8.49 11.57
CA THR A 231 1.04 -8.11 11.16
C THR A 231 1.04 -7.33 9.85
N ALA A 232 0.23 -7.75 8.86
CA ALA A 232 0.07 -7.04 7.60
C ALA A 232 -0.47 -5.62 7.81
N TRP A 233 -1.45 -5.47 8.71
CA TRP A 233 -1.99 -4.16 9.08
C TRP A 233 -0.90 -3.29 9.72
N ILE A 234 -0.26 -3.74 10.80
CA ILE A 234 0.73 -2.95 11.55
C ILE A 234 1.85 -2.49 10.60
N ARG A 235 2.46 -3.43 9.88
CA ARG A 235 3.53 -3.12 8.92
C ARG A 235 3.05 -2.25 7.77
N GLY A 236 1.80 -2.43 7.32
CA GLY A 236 1.19 -1.61 6.27
C GLY A 236 1.03 -0.16 6.70
N ARG A 237 0.66 0.11 7.96
CA ARG A 237 0.59 1.47 8.50
C ARG A 237 1.95 2.13 8.61
N GLU A 238 2.94 1.41 9.15
CA GLU A 238 4.31 1.93 9.30
C GLU A 238 4.91 2.26 7.93
N ALA A 239 4.83 1.33 6.98
CA ALA A 239 5.35 1.54 5.63
C ALA A 239 4.60 2.66 4.88
N ALA A 240 3.28 2.77 5.06
CA ALA A 240 2.52 3.88 4.48
C ALA A 240 2.88 5.23 5.09
N ALA A 241 3.18 5.30 6.40
CA ALA A 241 3.65 6.51 7.06
C ALA A 241 4.97 6.99 6.47
N VAL A 242 5.96 6.09 6.40
CA VAL A 242 7.29 6.39 5.85
C VAL A 242 7.19 6.79 4.39
N LEU A 243 6.42 6.06 3.58
CA LEU A 243 6.23 6.40 2.17
C LEU A 243 5.57 7.78 2.01
N ALA A 244 4.57 8.09 2.82
CA ALA A 244 3.90 9.40 2.82
C ALA A 244 4.87 10.53 3.20
N ASP A 245 5.69 10.35 4.24
CA ASP A 245 6.70 11.34 4.67
C ASP A 245 7.74 11.57 3.57
N LEU A 246 8.20 10.52 2.89
CA LEU A 246 9.17 10.64 1.80
C LEU A 246 8.58 11.30 0.55
N VAL A 247 7.31 11.02 0.22
CA VAL A 247 6.59 11.68 -0.88
C VAL A 247 6.51 13.18 -0.61
N GLU A 248 6.10 13.56 0.60
CA GLU A 248 6.00 14.97 1.01
C GLU A 248 7.37 15.66 0.97
N ALA A 249 8.40 15.06 1.58
CA ALA A 249 9.76 15.60 1.56
C ALA A 249 10.34 15.71 0.13
N THR A 250 9.95 14.81 -0.78
CA THR A 250 10.37 14.89 -2.19
C THR A 250 9.78 16.14 -2.85
N VAL A 251 8.52 16.47 -2.57
CA VAL A 251 7.88 17.70 -3.06
C VAL A 251 8.58 18.93 -2.46
N ASP A 252 8.81 18.94 -1.15
CA ASP A 252 9.42 20.08 -0.46
C ASP A 252 10.84 20.37 -0.97
N LEU A 253 11.63 19.32 -1.25
CA LEU A 253 13.01 19.45 -1.70
C LEU A 253 13.16 19.66 -3.21
N HIS A 254 12.31 19.02 -4.03
CA HIS A 254 12.45 19.03 -5.49
C HIS A 254 11.37 19.81 -6.23
N GLY A 255 10.34 20.33 -5.54
CA GLY A 255 9.28 21.11 -6.16
C GLY A 255 9.76 22.42 -6.77
N THR A 256 10.71 23.10 -6.11
CA THR A 256 11.36 24.30 -6.65
C THR A 256 12.15 23.97 -7.92
N LEU A 257 12.89 22.86 -7.91
CA LEU A 257 13.68 22.42 -9.07
C LEU A 257 12.77 22.08 -10.26
N LEU A 258 11.62 21.44 -10.01
CA LEU A 258 10.62 21.20 -11.05
C LEU A 258 10.10 22.52 -11.65
N ALA A 259 9.80 23.53 -10.82
CA ALA A 259 9.37 24.83 -11.31
C ALA A 259 10.45 25.53 -12.16
N GLN A 260 11.73 25.36 -11.81
CA GLN A 260 12.86 25.90 -12.58
C GLN A 260 12.98 25.23 -13.94
N GLU A 261 12.89 23.91 -14.00
CA GLU A 261 12.91 23.14 -15.26
C GLU A 261 11.71 23.48 -16.17
N LEU A 262 10.60 23.96 -15.60
CA LEU A 262 9.45 24.47 -16.35
C LEU A 262 9.56 25.95 -16.74
N GLY A 263 10.64 26.64 -16.34
CA GLY A 263 10.88 28.05 -16.64
C GLY A 263 10.01 29.03 -15.85
N LEU A 264 9.39 28.59 -14.75
CA LEU A 264 8.45 29.40 -13.94
C LEU A 264 9.13 30.17 -12.81
N THR A 265 10.32 29.75 -12.40
CA THR A 265 11.09 30.41 -11.34
C THR A 265 12.49 30.76 -11.83
N GLY A 266 13.02 31.89 -11.35
CA GLY A 266 14.43 32.22 -11.52
C GLY A 266 15.33 31.29 -10.68
N GLU A 267 16.63 31.61 -10.60
CA GLU A 267 17.61 30.68 -10.00
C GLU A 267 17.35 30.33 -8.51
N ARG A 268 16.55 31.09 -7.75
CA ARG A 268 16.28 30.84 -6.30
C ARG A 268 14.95 31.31 -5.65
N PRO A 269 13.80 31.53 -6.32
CA PRO A 269 12.54 31.67 -5.58
C PRO A 269 12.16 30.33 -4.93
N ALA A 270 11.79 30.35 -3.65
CA ALA A 270 11.14 29.19 -3.03
C ALA A 270 9.83 28.87 -3.75
N LEU A 271 9.41 27.61 -3.75
CA LEU A 271 8.09 27.22 -4.29
C LEU A 271 6.99 27.96 -3.53
N THR A 272 6.36 28.93 -4.19
CA THR A 272 5.19 29.64 -3.68
C THR A 272 3.91 29.00 -4.20
N ARG A 273 2.79 29.42 -3.63
CA ARG A 273 1.46 28.98 -4.04
C ARG A 273 1.15 29.35 -5.49
N ASP A 274 1.52 30.56 -5.91
CA ASP A 274 1.29 31.02 -7.29
C ASP A 274 2.12 30.21 -8.30
N THR A 275 3.40 29.96 -7.99
CA THR A 275 4.24 29.11 -8.83
C THR A 275 3.71 27.68 -8.92
N GLY A 276 3.27 27.08 -7.81
CA GLY A 276 2.75 25.72 -7.84
C GLY A 276 1.41 25.59 -8.56
N TYR A 277 0.57 26.64 -8.53
CA TYR A 277 -0.61 26.74 -9.40
C TYR A 277 -0.20 26.76 -10.89
N ASP A 278 0.76 27.58 -11.28
CA ASP A 278 1.24 27.66 -12.67
C ASP A 278 1.81 26.31 -13.15
N VAL A 279 2.57 25.63 -12.28
CA VAL A 279 3.05 24.25 -12.53
C VAL A 279 1.85 23.33 -12.78
N THR A 280 0.84 23.36 -11.92
CA THR A 280 -0.37 22.53 -12.06
C THR A 280 -1.07 22.76 -13.40
N VAL A 281 -1.30 24.03 -13.77
CA VAL A 281 -1.95 24.41 -15.04
C VAL A 281 -1.16 23.87 -16.23
N ILE A 282 0.16 24.09 -16.27
CA ILE A 282 1.05 23.64 -17.35
C ILE A 282 1.08 22.11 -17.46
N LEU A 283 1.08 21.40 -16.32
CA LEU A 283 1.18 19.94 -16.29
C LEU A 283 -0.15 19.26 -16.60
N ARG A 284 -1.27 19.82 -16.16
CA ARG A 284 -2.62 19.33 -16.52
C ARG A 284 -2.99 19.63 -17.97
N LYS A 285 -2.27 20.55 -18.63
CA LYS A 285 -2.62 21.09 -19.94
C LYS A 285 -3.99 21.80 -19.91
N ASP A 286 -4.35 22.30 -18.74
CA ASP A 286 -5.47 23.19 -18.58
C ASP A 286 -5.06 24.51 -19.24
N LEU A 287 -5.80 24.96 -20.25
CA LEU A 287 -5.58 26.30 -20.80
C LEU A 287 -5.82 27.29 -19.65
N PRO A 288 -4.95 28.30 -19.42
CA PRO A 288 -5.31 29.40 -18.56
C PRO A 288 -6.64 29.94 -19.06
N ALA A 289 -7.64 30.09 -18.18
CA ALA A 289 -8.86 30.79 -18.54
C ALA A 289 -8.41 32.12 -19.14
N GLU A 290 -8.65 32.29 -20.44
CA GLU A 290 -8.37 33.53 -21.16
C GLU A 290 -8.97 34.64 -20.30
N GLN A 291 -8.14 35.49 -19.68
CA GLN A 291 -8.66 36.68 -19.03
C GLN A 291 -9.45 37.40 -20.13
N PRO A 292 -10.77 37.62 -19.99
CA PRO A 292 -11.50 38.33 -21.01
C PRO A 292 -10.81 39.68 -21.15
N GLY A 293 -10.13 39.88 -22.28
CA GLY A 293 -9.47 41.14 -22.59
C GLY A 293 -10.48 42.27 -22.42
N PRO A 294 -10.03 43.48 -22.03
CA PRO A 294 -10.94 44.59 -21.79
C PRO A 294 -11.91 44.72 -22.96
N VAL A 295 -13.21 44.54 -22.67
CA VAL A 295 -14.28 44.68 -23.66
C VAL A 295 -14.05 46.03 -24.34
N PRO A 296 -13.89 46.08 -25.68
CA PRO A 296 -13.73 47.34 -26.38
C PRO A 296 -14.93 48.23 -26.03
N VAL A 297 -14.67 49.31 -25.30
CA VAL A 297 -15.71 50.32 -25.02
C VAL A 297 -16.10 50.90 -26.38
N PRO A 298 -17.36 50.75 -26.84
CA PRO A 298 -17.77 51.34 -28.09
C PRO A 298 -17.56 52.86 -28.02
N PRO A 299 -17.07 53.49 -29.11
CA PRO A 299 -16.85 54.93 -29.12
C PRO A 299 -18.15 55.64 -28.76
N ARG A 300 -18.07 56.59 -27.82
CA ARG A 300 -19.22 57.43 -27.45
C ARG A 300 -19.76 58.10 -28.73
N PRO A 301 -21.08 58.11 -28.96
CA PRO A 301 -21.64 58.86 -30.06
C PRO A 301 -21.21 60.33 -29.93
N SER A 302 -20.76 60.90 -31.04
CA SER A 302 -20.47 62.32 -31.12
C SER A 302 -21.77 63.07 -30.89
N ASP A 303 -21.80 63.93 -29.88
CA ASP A 303 -22.85 64.91 -29.70
C ASP A 303 -22.84 65.84 -30.93
N GLY A 304 -23.88 65.75 -31.74
CA GLY A 304 -24.20 66.63 -32.85
C GLY A 304 -25.63 67.12 -32.71
#